data_AF-A0A2E7RRS2-F1
#
_entry.id   AF-A0A2E7RRS2-F1
#
_cell.length_a   1.000
_cell.length_b   1.000
_cell.length_c   1.000
_cell.angle_alpha   90.00
_cell.angle_beta   90.00
_cell.angle_gamma   90.00
#
_symmetry.space_group_name_H-M   'P 1'
#
loop_
_entity.id
_entity.type
_entity.pdbx_description
1 polymer ?
#
loop_
_entity_poly.entity_id
_entity_poly.type
_entity_poly.pdbx_seq_one_letter_code
_entity_poly.pdbx_strand_id
1 'polypeptide(L)'
;MKPILFLMLGACIVFPGGAFAQSTPDIELKLSSSIYNYGDKLDYTIVVSEVTGEDAEIFIIDTFENKSKLLTVPINSEESRVIAPFAFDSVIWMKGTYELELHYSGSIAKSEFSIRGGTIGIPYYVKDISKLWTSGQMPEKEFAKSIQFLIDQKIIFNPKPGEELSIPEWFKAPTLWWSNNQVPDTIYGSALQFLIDERVITIPIDQQSLSQESSSDKTL
;
A
#
# COMPACT_ATOMS: atom_id res chain seq x y z
N MET A 1 -86.56 33.16 -24.38
CA MET A 1 -85.83 33.01 -23.10
C MET A 1 -85.04 31.72 -23.16
N LYS A 2 -83.70 31.80 -23.24
CA LYS A 2 -82.78 30.63 -23.25
C LYS A 2 -81.88 30.75 -22.00
N PRO A 3 -81.68 29.69 -21.20
CA PRO A 3 -80.75 29.74 -20.08
C PRO A 3 -79.31 29.54 -20.58
N ILE A 4 -78.41 30.41 -20.13
CA ILE A 4 -76.96 30.28 -20.35
C ILE A 4 -76.40 29.38 -19.25
N LEU A 5 -75.82 28.25 -19.65
CA LEU A 5 -75.13 27.28 -18.80
C LEU A 5 -73.72 27.82 -18.49
N PHE A 6 -73.45 28.16 -17.23
CA PHE A 6 -72.09 28.50 -16.77
C PHE A 6 -71.29 27.20 -16.54
N LEU A 7 -70.30 26.95 -17.40
CA LEU A 7 -69.32 25.89 -17.24
C LEU A 7 -68.19 26.40 -16.33
N MET A 8 -68.15 25.93 -15.08
CA MET A 8 -67.03 26.18 -14.16
C MET A 8 -65.88 25.23 -14.52
N LEU A 9 -64.81 25.79 -15.08
CA LEU A 9 -63.56 25.08 -15.35
C LEU A 9 -62.72 25.05 -14.05
N GLY A 10 -62.73 23.92 -13.35
CA GLY A 10 -61.84 23.70 -12.21
C GLY A 10 -60.42 23.42 -12.68
N ALA A 11 -59.50 24.36 -12.44
CA ALA A 11 -58.08 24.15 -12.67
C ALA A 11 -57.51 23.27 -11.55
N CYS A 12 -57.27 21.98 -11.82
CA CYS A 12 -56.42 21.14 -11.00
C CYS A 12 -54.97 21.63 -11.12
N ILE A 13 -54.47 22.35 -10.12
CA ILE A 13 -53.05 22.62 -9.97
C ILE A 13 -52.42 21.34 -9.42
N VAL A 14 -51.78 20.58 -10.30
CA VAL A 14 -50.93 19.45 -9.91
C VAL A 14 -49.61 20.04 -9.46
N PHE A 15 -49.32 20.00 -8.16
CA PHE A 15 -47.96 20.25 -7.67
C PHE A 15 -47.05 19.11 -8.15
N PRO A 16 -46.00 19.36 -8.95
CA PRO A 16 -44.99 18.34 -9.19
C PRO A 16 -44.30 18.07 -7.86
N GLY A 17 -44.30 16.80 -7.44
CA GLY A 17 -43.65 16.35 -6.21
C GLY A 17 -42.21 16.86 -6.15
N GLY A 18 -41.86 17.51 -5.04
CA GLY A 18 -40.49 17.96 -4.80
C GLY A 18 -39.57 16.75 -4.81
N ALA A 19 -38.58 16.76 -5.70
CA ALA A 19 -37.40 15.92 -5.53
C ALA A 19 -36.75 16.34 -4.22
N PHE A 20 -36.74 15.45 -3.22
CA PHE A 20 -35.89 15.64 -2.05
C PHE A 20 -34.44 15.53 -2.55
N ALA A 21 -33.74 16.66 -2.62
CA ALA A 21 -32.29 16.63 -2.75
C ALA A 21 -31.74 16.06 -1.43
N GLN A 22 -31.32 14.80 -1.44
CA GLN A 22 -30.62 14.21 -0.30
C GLN A 22 -29.25 14.88 -0.22
N SER A 23 -28.97 15.59 0.88
CA SER A 23 -27.67 16.20 1.11
C SER A 23 -26.64 15.08 1.26
N THR A 24 -25.53 15.16 0.53
CA THR A 24 -24.38 14.28 0.73
C THR A 24 -23.48 14.85 1.83
N PRO A 25 -22.76 14.02 2.60
CA PRO A 25 -21.88 14.50 3.66
C PRO A 25 -20.65 15.24 3.09
N ASP A 26 -20.16 16.25 3.78
CA ASP A 26 -18.85 16.82 3.48
C ASP A 26 -17.77 15.84 3.97
N ILE A 27 -16.79 15.54 3.11
CA ILE A 27 -15.73 14.59 3.42
C ILE A 27 -14.35 15.17 3.08
N GLU A 28 -13.35 14.76 3.84
CA GLU A 28 -11.96 15.17 3.65
C GLU A 28 -11.01 13.97 3.82
N LEU A 29 -9.94 13.96 3.01
CA LEU A 29 -8.86 13.00 3.15
C LEU A 29 -7.57 13.73 3.53
N LYS A 30 -7.13 13.53 4.78
CA LYS A 30 -5.92 14.13 5.34
C LYS A 30 -4.78 13.12 5.32
N LEU A 31 -3.84 13.28 4.40
CA LEU A 31 -2.61 12.49 4.41
C LEU A 31 -1.70 12.95 5.56
N SER A 32 -1.05 11.99 6.23
CA SER A 32 -0.04 12.31 7.25
C SER A 32 1.24 12.88 6.65
N SER A 33 1.51 12.58 5.38
CA SER A 33 2.58 13.16 4.56
C SER A 33 2.16 13.21 3.09
N SER A 34 2.66 14.18 2.33
CA SER A 34 2.53 14.24 0.86
C SER A 34 3.71 13.58 0.14
N ILE A 35 4.76 13.20 0.88
CA ILE A 35 5.95 12.56 0.33
C ILE A 35 6.27 11.32 1.18
N TYR A 36 6.39 10.18 0.50
CA TYR A 36 6.76 8.90 1.11
C TYR A 36 8.01 8.33 0.44
N ASN A 37 8.79 7.60 1.21
CA ASN A 37 9.93 6.82 0.76
C ASN A 37 9.62 5.32 0.89
N TYR A 38 10.51 4.48 0.37
CA TYR A 38 10.34 3.03 0.54
C TYR A 38 10.57 2.62 2.00
N GLY A 39 9.68 1.80 2.55
CA GLY A 39 9.65 1.48 3.99
C GLY A 39 8.70 2.36 4.80
N ASP A 40 8.18 3.45 4.22
CA ASP A 40 7.07 4.20 4.82
C ASP A 40 5.73 3.52 4.53
N LYS A 41 4.77 3.69 5.45
CA LYS A 41 3.39 3.22 5.29
C LYS A 41 2.50 4.39 4.92
N LEU A 42 1.56 4.16 4.00
CA LEU A 42 0.49 5.12 3.75
C LEU A 42 -0.33 5.32 5.03
N ASP A 43 -0.47 6.55 5.47
CA ASP A 43 -1.14 6.91 6.72
C ASP A 43 -2.01 8.14 6.48
N TYR A 44 -3.31 8.00 6.69
CA TYR A 44 -4.27 9.04 6.39
C TYR A 44 -5.46 9.00 7.35
N THR A 45 -6.11 10.14 7.50
CA THR A 45 -7.35 10.30 8.26
C THR A 45 -8.47 10.66 7.31
N ILE A 46 -9.54 9.88 7.38
CA ILE A 46 -10.83 10.20 6.76
C ILE A 46 -11.58 11.08 7.75
N VAL A 47 -12.08 12.23 7.30
CA VAL A 47 -12.98 13.10 8.07
C VAL A 47 -14.31 13.18 7.34
N VAL A 48 -15.41 13.00 8.06
CA VAL A 48 -16.78 13.11 7.54
C VAL A 48 -17.60 14.04 8.42
N SER A 49 -18.49 14.83 7.81
CA SER A 49 -19.41 15.72 8.55
C SER A 49 -20.56 14.96 9.23
N GLU A 50 -20.85 13.75 8.77
CA GLU A 50 -21.94 12.91 9.28
C GLU A 50 -21.59 11.42 9.09
N VAL A 51 -21.91 10.60 10.08
CA VAL A 51 -21.78 9.14 10.01
C VAL A 51 -23.09 8.54 9.52
N THR A 52 -23.11 8.01 8.30
CA THR A 52 -24.32 7.48 7.63
C THR A 52 -24.54 5.98 7.85
N GLY A 53 -23.52 5.28 8.37
CA GLY A 53 -23.51 3.82 8.53
C GLY A 53 -23.10 3.04 7.26
N GLU A 54 -22.82 3.73 6.16
CA GLU A 54 -22.15 3.13 5.00
C GLU A 54 -20.66 2.90 5.27
N ASP A 55 -20.04 2.04 4.45
CA ASP A 55 -18.59 1.90 4.42
C ASP A 55 -17.99 2.90 3.41
N ALA A 56 -16.83 3.45 3.73
CA ALA A 56 -16.03 4.22 2.79
C ALA A 56 -15.26 3.30 1.84
N GLU A 57 -15.26 3.60 0.55
CA GLU A 57 -14.41 2.94 -0.43
C GLU A 57 -13.20 3.81 -0.76
N ILE A 58 -12.00 3.23 -0.64
CA ILE A 58 -10.75 3.91 -0.92
C ILE A 58 -10.18 3.33 -2.20
N PHE A 59 -9.86 4.20 -3.14
CA PHE A 59 -9.20 3.88 -4.39
C PHE A 59 -7.85 4.55 -4.45
N ILE A 60 -6.90 3.88 -5.11
CA ILE A 60 -5.62 4.46 -5.46
C ILE A 60 -5.54 4.56 -6.98
N ILE A 61 -5.08 5.71 -7.46
CA ILE A 61 -4.77 5.96 -8.86
C ILE A 61 -3.25 5.98 -8.96
N ASP A 62 -2.71 5.09 -9.80
CA ASP A 62 -1.27 4.95 -9.98
C ASP A 62 -0.66 6.00 -10.93
N THR A 63 0.66 5.94 -11.10
CA THR A 63 1.42 6.85 -11.98
C THR A 63 1.05 6.77 -13.46
N PHE A 64 0.25 5.78 -13.86
CA PHE A 64 -0.26 5.58 -15.21
C PHE A 64 -1.77 5.84 -15.30
N GLU A 65 -2.35 6.48 -14.28
CA GLU A 65 -3.78 6.80 -14.17
C GLU A 65 -4.68 5.55 -14.04
N ASN A 66 -4.12 4.39 -13.67
CA ASN A 66 -4.95 3.22 -13.40
C ASN A 66 -5.56 3.31 -12.01
N LYS A 67 -6.89 3.29 -11.94
CA LYS A 67 -7.64 3.26 -10.68
C LYS A 67 -7.84 1.84 -10.19
N SER A 68 -7.41 1.57 -8.96
CA SER A 68 -7.60 0.29 -8.26
C SER A 68 -8.26 0.52 -6.91
N LYS A 69 -9.19 -0.36 -6.51
CA LYS A 69 -9.75 -0.33 -5.15
C LYS A 69 -8.69 -0.80 -4.17
N LEU A 70 -8.39 0.03 -3.17
CA LEU A 70 -7.38 -0.22 -2.15
C LEU A 70 -8.00 -0.91 -0.93
N LEU A 71 -9.03 -0.29 -0.33
CA LEU A 71 -9.66 -0.76 0.91
C LEU A 71 -11.15 -0.39 0.97
N THR A 72 -11.89 -1.12 1.78
CA THR A 72 -13.21 -0.72 2.30
C THR A 72 -13.04 -0.46 3.79
N VAL A 73 -13.51 0.69 4.29
CA VAL A 73 -13.31 1.14 5.67
C VAL A 73 -14.66 1.45 6.31
N PRO A 74 -15.07 0.75 7.38
CA PRO A 74 -16.29 1.10 8.10
C PRO A 74 -16.13 2.44 8.83
N ILE A 75 -17.05 3.36 8.61
CA ILE A 75 -17.03 4.69 9.23
C ILE A 75 -17.96 4.68 10.45
N ASN A 76 -17.34 4.69 11.64
CA ASN A 76 -18.04 4.65 12.92
C ASN A 76 -17.91 5.96 13.72
N SER A 77 -17.15 6.91 13.20
CA SER A 77 -16.86 8.20 13.82
C SER A 77 -16.54 9.24 12.74
N GLU A 78 -16.70 10.52 13.09
CA GLU A 78 -16.39 11.67 12.21
C GLU A 78 -14.93 11.69 11.75
N GLU A 79 -14.02 11.14 12.55
CA GLU A 79 -12.62 10.96 12.16
C GLU A 79 -12.23 9.47 12.25
N SER A 80 -11.60 8.96 11.20
CA SER A 80 -11.12 7.57 11.12
C SER A 80 -9.71 7.54 10.54
N ARG A 81 -8.70 7.22 11.36
CA ARG A 81 -7.31 7.05 10.91
C ARG A 81 -7.09 5.64 10.36
N VAL A 82 -6.45 5.57 9.20
CA VAL A 82 -6.11 4.34 8.50
C VAL A 82 -4.61 4.32 8.22
N ILE A 83 -3.95 3.23 8.63
CA ILE A 83 -2.54 2.98 8.35
C ILE A 83 -2.47 1.71 7.50
N ALA A 84 -1.77 1.78 6.38
CA ALA A 84 -1.56 0.62 5.52
C ALA A 84 -0.86 -0.51 6.29
N PRO A 85 -1.26 -1.78 6.08
CA PRO A 85 -0.63 -2.91 6.76
C PRO A 85 0.85 -3.07 6.36
N PHE A 86 1.19 -2.66 5.14
CA PHE A 86 2.51 -2.81 4.54
C PHE A 86 3.08 -1.47 4.10
N ALA A 87 4.41 -1.39 4.10
CA ALA A 87 5.13 -0.25 3.61
C ALA A 87 5.28 -0.28 2.09
N PHE A 88 5.62 0.85 1.48
CA PHE A 88 5.99 0.92 0.08
C PHE A 88 7.34 0.25 -0.16
N ASP A 89 7.46 -0.55 -1.22
CA ASP A 89 8.69 -1.19 -1.68
C ASP A 89 8.85 -1.01 -3.19
N SER A 90 10.07 -1.18 -3.70
CA SER A 90 10.37 -0.95 -5.12
C SER A 90 9.91 -2.05 -6.07
N VAL A 91 9.48 -3.21 -5.56
CA VAL A 91 8.99 -4.33 -6.37
C VAL A 91 7.54 -4.08 -6.77
N ILE A 92 6.74 -3.57 -5.84
CA ILE A 92 5.31 -3.30 -6.06
C ILE A 92 5.08 -1.86 -6.48
N TRP A 93 5.83 -0.90 -5.92
CA TRP A 93 5.55 0.53 -6.04
C TRP A 93 6.62 1.27 -6.85
N MET A 94 6.16 1.93 -7.91
CA MET A 94 6.98 2.82 -8.71
C MET A 94 7.14 4.17 -8.01
N LYS A 95 8.23 4.86 -8.34
CA LYS A 95 8.39 6.26 -7.97
C LYS A 95 7.45 7.11 -8.81
N GLY A 96 6.85 8.13 -8.21
CA GLY A 96 5.97 9.05 -8.91
C GLY A 96 4.84 9.54 -8.03
N THR A 97 3.89 10.21 -8.67
CA THR A 97 2.71 10.78 -8.04
C THR A 97 1.56 9.79 -8.11
N TYR A 98 0.86 9.66 -6.99
CA TYR A 98 -0.32 8.83 -6.80
C TYR A 98 -1.45 9.70 -6.26
N GLU A 99 -2.69 9.34 -6.58
CA GLU A 99 -3.88 9.96 -5.99
C GLU A 99 -4.64 8.92 -5.15
N LEU A 100 -5.07 9.34 -3.96
CA LEU A 100 -5.98 8.60 -3.11
C LEU A 100 -7.37 9.22 -3.24
N GLU A 101 -8.35 8.39 -3.61
CA GLU A 101 -9.73 8.81 -3.85
C GLU A 101 -10.66 8.07 -2.87
N LEU A 102 -11.39 8.84 -2.07
CA LEU A 102 -12.37 8.36 -1.09
C LEU A 102 -13.78 8.55 -1.66
N HIS A 103 -14.58 7.48 -1.61
CA HIS A 103 -16.02 7.51 -1.88
C HIS A 103 -16.77 7.20 -0.60
N TYR A 104 -17.73 8.04 -0.22
CA TYR A 104 -18.55 7.84 0.97
C TYR A 104 -19.92 8.50 0.83
N SER A 105 -21.00 7.71 0.90
CA SER A 105 -22.39 8.18 0.86
C SER A 105 -22.68 9.21 -0.24
N GLY A 106 -22.18 8.93 -1.45
CA GLY A 106 -22.33 9.78 -2.64
C GLY A 106 -21.31 10.91 -2.78
N SER A 107 -20.51 11.19 -1.76
CA SER A 107 -19.43 12.18 -1.81
C SER A 107 -18.11 11.57 -2.25
N ILE A 108 -17.27 12.40 -2.90
CA ILE A 108 -15.93 12.01 -3.36
C ILE A 108 -14.91 13.05 -2.88
N ALA A 109 -13.82 12.59 -2.27
CA ALA A 109 -12.65 13.41 -1.94
C ALA A 109 -11.39 12.80 -2.54
N LYS A 110 -10.42 13.65 -2.88
CA LYS A 110 -9.14 13.25 -3.48
C LYS A 110 -7.99 13.90 -2.72
N SER A 111 -6.86 13.20 -2.65
CA SER A 111 -5.61 13.73 -2.12
C SER A 111 -4.43 13.12 -2.87
N GLU A 112 -3.35 13.89 -3.03
CA GLU A 112 -2.19 13.47 -3.81
C GLU A 112 -0.97 13.21 -2.90
N PHE A 113 -0.20 12.17 -3.20
CA PHE A 113 1.10 11.94 -2.59
C PHE A 113 2.13 11.47 -3.62
N SER A 114 3.41 11.62 -3.29
CA SER A 114 4.52 11.14 -4.12
C SER A 114 5.35 10.08 -3.41
N ILE A 115 5.72 9.01 -4.12
CA ILE A 115 6.74 8.05 -3.70
C ILE A 115 8.07 8.45 -4.33
N ARG A 116 9.07 8.78 -3.51
CA ARG A 116 10.43 9.16 -3.95
C ARG A 116 11.41 8.00 -3.91
N GLY A 117 11.14 7.00 -3.07
CA GLY A 117 12.07 5.90 -2.75
C GLY A 117 13.28 6.40 -1.96
N GLY A 118 14.45 5.81 -2.16
CA GLY A 118 15.71 6.29 -1.57
C GLY A 118 16.05 5.71 -0.19
N THR A 119 15.12 5.00 0.43
CA THR A 119 15.32 4.18 1.64
C THR A 119 15.03 2.71 1.33
N ILE A 120 15.25 1.82 2.30
CA ILE A 120 14.99 0.39 2.15
C ILE A 120 13.55 0.07 2.56
N GLY A 121 12.71 -0.28 1.59
CA GLY A 121 11.42 -0.92 1.80
C GLY A 121 11.51 -2.39 1.42
N ILE A 122 11.02 -3.27 2.28
CA ILE A 122 11.13 -4.72 2.07
C ILE A 122 9.74 -5.25 1.71
N PRO A 123 9.59 -5.95 0.58
CA PRO A 123 8.31 -6.50 0.17
C PRO A 123 7.69 -7.37 1.26
N TYR A 124 6.39 -7.16 1.50
CA TYR A 124 5.72 -7.70 2.67
C TYR A 124 5.81 -9.22 2.80
N TYR A 125 5.79 -9.96 1.69
CA TYR A 125 5.85 -11.43 1.69
C TYR A 125 7.19 -11.97 2.23
N VAL A 126 8.26 -11.17 2.22
CA VAL A 126 9.54 -11.55 2.84
C VAL A 126 9.38 -11.66 4.36
N LYS A 127 8.46 -10.90 4.99
CA LYS A 127 8.16 -11.03 6.42
C LYS A 127 7.56 -12.39 6.76
N ASP A 128 6.68 -12.91 5.90
CA ASP A 128 6.04 -14.20 6.14
C ASP A 128 7.05 -15.35 6.07
N ILE A 129 7.96 -15.30 5.09
CA ILE A 129 9.09 -16.22 4.99
C ILE A 129 9.98 -16.14 6.24
N SER A 130 10.22 -14.92 6.71
CA SER A 130 11.05 -14.64 7.89
C SER A 130 10.45 -15.20 9.18
N LYS A 131 9.13 -15.20 9.33
CA LYS A 131 8.44 -15.85 10.47
C LYS A 131 8.63 -17.37 10.47
N LEU A 132 8.59 -17.99 9.29
CA LEU A 132 8.82 -19.43 9.16
C LEU A 132 10.25 -19.81 9.55
N TRP A 133 11.24 -19.03 9.11
CA TRP A 133 12.64 -19.26 9.46
C TRP A 133 12.91 -19.06 10.95
N THR A 134 12.43 -17.95 11.52
CA THR A 134 12.65 -17.62 12.94
C THR A 134 11.94 -18.57 13.90
N SER A 135 10.85 -19.21 13.46
CA SER A 135 10.18 -20.28 14.21
C SER A 135 10.79 -21.67 14.01
N GLY A 136 11.84 -21.81 13.19
CA GLY A 136 12.49 -23.08 12.89
C GLY A 136 11.73 -24.00 11.94
N GLN A 137 10.61 -23.53 11.37
CA GLN A 137 9.80 -24.28 10.41
C GLN A 137 10.39 -24.25 9.00
N MET A 138 11.37 -23.38 8.76
CA MET A 138 12.06 -23.24 7.49
C MET A 138 13.59 -23.27 7.70
N PRO A 139 14.34 -24.03 6.88
CA PRO A 139 15.79 -24.07 6.98
C PRO A 139 16.42 -22.75 6.49
N GLU A 140 17.60 -22.43 7.03
CA GLU A 140 18.35 -21.21 6.73
C GLU A 140 18.56 -20.96 5.23
N LYS A 141 18.84 -22.00 4.45
CA LYS A 141 19.02 -21.90 2.99
C LYS A 141 17.79 -21.33 2.27
N GLU A 142 16.58 -21.62 2.74
CA GLU A 142 15.36 -21.09 2.12
C GLU A 142 15.13 -19.62 2.50
N PHE A 143 15.48 -19.22 3.72
CA PHE A 143 15.52 -17.81 4.10
C PHE A 143 16.58 -17.03 3.33
N ALA A 144 17.77 -17.61 3.12
CA ALA A 144 18.85 -17.01 2.35
C ALA A 144 18.43 -16.67 0.91
N LYS A 145 17.55 -17.48 0.28
CA LYS A 145 16.95 -17.14 -1.02
C LYS A 145 16.13 -15.87 -0.98
N SER A 146 15.52 -15.53 0.14
CA SER A 146 14.79 -14.26 0.29
C SER A 146 15.75 -13.08 0.34
N ILE A 147 16.92 -13.23 0.98
CA ILE A 147 17.96 -12.20 0.95
C ILE A 147 18.55 -12.09 -0.46
N GLN A 148 18.78 -13.22 -1.14
CA GLN A 148 19.21 -13.25 -2.54
C GLN A 148 18.20 -12.51 -3.44
N PHE A 149 16.91 -12.76 -3.26
CA PHE A 149 15.87 -12.02 -3.96
C PHE A 149 15.97 -10.50 -3.73
N LEU A 150 16.20 -10.05 -2.49
CA LEU A 150 16.40 -8.62 -2.20
C LEU A 150 17.65 -8.05 -2.90
N ILE A 151 18.70 -8.87 -3.04
CA ILE A 151 19.91 -8.51 -3.78
C ILE A 151 19.60 -8.38 -5.28
N ASP A 152 18.90 -9.35 -5.86
CA ASP A 152 18.53 -9.37 -7.28
C ASP A 152 17.63 -8.17 -7.64
N GLN A 153 16.71 -7.80 -6.74
CA GLN A 153 15.87 -6.61 -6.88
C GLN A 153 16.58 -5.29 -6.54
N LYS A 154 17.89 -5.33 -6.22
CA LYS A 154 18.71 -4.16 -5.88
C LYS A 154 18.17 -3.37 -4.67
N ILE A 155 17.48 -4.05 -3.76
CA ILE A 155 17.00 -3.51 -2.48
C ILE A 155 18.12 -3.58 -1.43
N ILE A 156 18.87 -4.69 -1.46
CA ILE A 156 20.10 -4.90 -0.70
C ILE A 156 21.25 -5.01 -1.71
N PHE A 157 22.43 -4.53 -1.34
CA PHE A 157 23.62 -4.56 -2.18
C PHE A 157 24.65 -5.55 -1.63
N ASN A 158 25.14 -6.45 -2.49
CA ASN A 158 26.18 -7.41 -2.13
C ASN A 158 27.29 -7.42 -3.20
N PRO A 159 28.24 -6.46 -3.13
CA PRO A 159 29.29 -6.33 -4.15
C PRO A 159 30.39 -7.39 -4.04
N LYS A 160 30.48 -8.10 -2.91
CA LYS A 160 31.54 -9.07 -2.60
C LYS A 160 30.92 -10.33 -2.03
N PRO A 161 30.17 -11.09 -2.83
CA PRO A 161 29.55 -12.33 -2.39
C PRO A 161 30.63 -13.29 -1.89
N GLY A 162 30.37 -13.95 -0.76
CA GLY A 162 31.27 -14.97 -0.23
C GLY A 162 31.05 -16.33 -0.87
N GLU A 163 31.87 -17.30 -0.49
CA GLU A 163 31.83 -18.66 -1.05
C GLU A 163 30.80 -19.54 -0.34
N GLU A 164 30.64 -19.36 0.97
CA GLU A 164 29.77 -20.20 1.81
C GLU A 164 28.66 -19.36 2.47
N LEU A 165 27.44 -19.90 2.47
CA LEU A 165 26.32 -19.31 3.20
C LEU A 165 26.62 -19.30 4.69
N SER A 166 26.47 -18.13 5.32
CA SER A 166 26.60 -17.99 6.76
C SER A 166 25.64 -16.91 7.28
N ILE A 167 24.69 -17.30 8.13
CA ILE A 167 23.82 -16.38 8.85
C ILE A 167 23.95 -16.71 10.35
N PRO A 168 24.41 -15.77 11.20
CA PRO A 168 24.54 -16.06 12.61
C PRO A 168 23.18 -16.34 13.26
N GLU A 169 23.11 -17.37 14.12
CA GLU A 169 21.86 -17.76 14.79
C GLU A 169 21.19 -16.61 15.58
N TRP A 170 21.99 -15.70 16.15
CA TRP A 170 21.47 -14.54 16.87
C TRP A 170 20.65 -13.59 15.98
N PHE A 171 20.85 -13.62 14.66
CA PHE A 171 20.12 -12.78 13.70
C PHE A 171 18.64 -13.13 13.62
N LYS A 172 18.22 -14.33 14.07
CA LYS A 172 16.79 -14.68 14.15
C LYS A 172 16.00 -13.72 15.04
N ALA A 173 16.59 -13.22 16.12
CA ALA A 173 15.90 -12.31 17.04
C ALA A 173 15.49 -10.97 16.37
N PRO A 174 16.39 -10.18 15.77
CA PRO A 174 16.00 -8.97 15.06
C PRO A 174 15.07 -9.23 13.88
N THR A 175 15.25 -10.35 13.16
CA THR A 175 14.33 -10.74 12.08
C THR A 175 12.92 -11.07 12.59
N LEU A 176 12.79 -11.67 13.77
CA LEU A 176 11.50 -11.94 14.40
C LEU A 176 10.80 -10.63 14.80
N TRP A 177 11.51 -9.68 15.42
CA TRP A 177 10.95 -8.38 15.78
C TRP A 177 10.48 -7.60 14.54
N TRP A 178 11.30 -7.58 13.49
CA TRP A 178 10.95 -6.94 12.22
C TRP A 178 9.73 -7.58 11.54
N SER A 179 9.72 -8.91 11.42
CA SER A 179 8.61 -9.62 10.77
C SER A 179 7.29 -9.51 11.55
N ASN A 180 7.35 -9.24 12.86
CA ASN A 180 6.20 -8.92 13.70
C ASN A 180 5.86 -7.41 13.77
N ASN A 181 6.41 -6.60 12.86
CA ASN A 181 6.19 -5.16 12.77
C ASN A 181 6.64 -4.36 14.00
N GLN A 182 7.54 -4.91 14.84
CA GLN A 182 8.13 -4.19 15.98
C GLN A 182 9.33 -3.32 15.55
N VAL A 183 9.95 -3.66 14.41
CA VAL A 183 11.03 -2.90 13.78
C VAL A 183 10.61 -2.49 12.37
N PRO A 184 10.80 -1.23 11.95
CA PRO A 184 10.52 -0.79 10.58
C PRO A 184 11.45 -1.43 9.54
N ASP A 185 10.99 -1.50 8.29
CA ASP A 185 11.76 -2.08 7.18
C ASP A 185 13.07 -1.32 6.93
N THR A 186 13.04 0.01 7.06
CA THR A 186 14.22 0.86 6.88
C THR A 186 15.32 0.53 7.89
N ILE A 187 14.96 0.25 9.14
CA ILE A 187 15.90 -0.09 10.21
C ILE A 187 16.44 -1.50 10.02
N TYR A 188 15.56 -2.48 9.82
CA TYR A 188 15.98 -3.87 9.61
C TYR A 188 16.81 -4.05 8.34
N GLY A 189 16.37 -3.43 7.23
CA GLY A 189 17.08 -3.45 5.96
C GLY A 189 18.46 -2.79 6.04
N SER A 190 18.59 -1.66 6.74
CA SER A 190 19.89 -1.02 6.96
C SER A 190 20.83 -1.87 7.81
N ALA A 191 20.30 -2.54 8.85
CA ALA A 191 21.08 -3.46 9.67
C ALA A 191 21.52 -4.68 8.85
N LEU A 192 20.63 -5.26 8.03
CA LEU A 192 20.95 -6.37 7.14
C LEU A 192 22.04 -5.97 6.13
N GLN A 193 21.91 -4.79 5.51
CA GLN A 193 22.90 -4.23 4.59
C GLN A 193 24.28 -4.14 5.27
N PHE A 194 24.34 -3.52 6.44
CA PHE A 194 25.58 -3.39 7.22
C PHE A 194 26.21 -4.76 7.55
N LEU A 195 25.41 -5.74 7.97
CA LEU A 195 25.91 -7.08 8.30
C LEU A 195 26.48 -7.83 7.08
N ILE A 196 25.92 -7.59 5.89
CA ILE A 196 26.46 -8.12 4.64
C ILE A 196 27.76 -7.40 4.27
N ASP A 197 27.80 -6.07 4.38
CA ASP A 197 29.00 -5.27 4.08
C ASP A 197 30.20 -5.66 4.97
N GLU A 198 29.94 -5.91 6.26
CA GLU A 198 30.93 -6.37 7.25
C GLU A 198 31.21 -7.88 7.18
N ARG A 199 30.56 -8.61 6.27
CA ARG A 199 30.65 -10.08 6.11
C ARG A 199 30.31 -10.89 7.36
N VAL A 200 29.50 -10.31 8.25
CA VAL A 200 28.91 -11.03 9.37
C VAL A 200 27.80 -11.96 8.88
N ILE A 201 27.05 -11.52 7.87
CA ILE A 201 26.15 -12.36 7.06
C ILE A 201 26.79 -12.54 5.69
N THR A 202 26.92 -13.77 5.22
CA THR A 202 27.44 -14.09 3.90
C THR A 202 26.38 -14.78 3.06
N ILE A 203 26.02 -14.16 1.93
CA ILE A 203 25.12 -14.72 0.93
C ILE A 203 25.95 -15.01 -0.33
N PRO A 204 26.12 -16.29 -0.73
CA PRO A 204 26.83 -16.65 -1.94
C PRO A 204 26.00 -16.32 -3.18
N ILE A 205 26.65 -16.13 -4.33
CA ILE A 205 25.94 -15.95 -5.59
C ILE A 205 25.19 -17.23 -5.94
N ASP A 206 23.90 -17.12 -6.21
CA ASP A 206 23.20 -18.18 -6.93
C ASP A 206 23.65 -18.16 -8.40
N GLN A 207 24.51 -19.09 -8.82
CA GLN A 207 24.97 -19.16 -10.21
C GLN A 207 23.84 -19.40 -11.22
N GLN A 208 22.63 -19.77 -10.77
CA GLN A 208 21.45 -19.90 -11.62
C GLN A 208 20.83 -18.54 -12.02
N SER A 209 20.98 -17.47 -11.23
CA SER A 209 20.45 -16.16 -11.58
C SER A 209 21.30 -15.43 -12.63
N LEU A 210 22.63 -15.56 -12.58
CA LEU A 210 23.57 -15.01 -13.56
C LEU A 210 23.37 -15.56 -15.00
N SER A 211 22.87 -16.79 -15.11
CA SER A 211 22.68 -17.44 -16.41
C SER A 211 21.41 -16.97 -17.13
N GLN A 212 20.41 -16.45 -16.41
CA GLN A 212 19.19 -15.89 -17.01
C GLN A 212 19.38 -14.46 -17.54
N GLU A 213 20.23 -13.64 -16.91
CA GLU A 213 20.63 -12.33 -17.46
C GLU A 213 21.52 -12.48 -18.71
N SER A 214 22.42 -13.47 -18.76
CA SER A 214 23.26 -13.70 -19.96
C SER A 214 22.49 -14.27 -21.17
N SER A 215 21.30 -14.85 -20.95
CA SER A 215 20.48 -15.45 -21.99
C SER A 215 19.48 -14.48 -22.64
N SER A 216 19.26 -13.31 -22.05
CA SER A 216 18.31 -12.31 -22.56
C SER A 216 18.94 -11.32 -23.56
N ASP A 217 20.26 -11.38 -23.77
CA ASP A 217 20.95 -10.68 -24.86
C ASP A 217 21.33 -11.64 -26.00
N LYS A 218 20.31 -12.17 -26.69
CA LYS A 218 20.46 -12.74 -28.04
C LYS A 218 19.18 -12.53 -28.87
N THR A 219 19.24 -11.52 -29.74
CA THR A 219 18.64 -11.48 -31.09
C THR A 219 17.10 -11.62 -31.17
N LEU A 220 16.41 -10.48 -31.34
CA LEU A 220 15.63 -10.08 -32.53
C LEU A 220 14.94 -8.73 -32.32
#